data_AF-A0A644VXZ4-F1
#
_entry.id   AF-A0A644VXZ4-F1
#
_cell.length_a   1.000
_cell.length_b   1.000
_cell.length_c   1.000
_cell.angle_alpha   90.00
_cell.angle_beta   90.00
_cell.angle_gamma   90.00
#
_symmetry.space_group_name_H-M   'P 1'
#
loop_
_entity.id
_entity.type
_entity.pdbx_description
1 polymer ?
#
loop_
_entity_poly.entity_id
_entity_poly.type
_entity_poly.pdbx_seq_one_letter_code
_entity_poly.pdbx_strand_id
1 'polypeptide(L)'
;MIKVFRDNGYYFDDSITDETSGIEDLDLRVADYKYLHSLGFETIGQLLEHDGWYYFNLPRHSLRALEAFFVALDNLGFRLKDASKGKYPDLDNYIMMFRQAEKEEQTAELKRLEREDRAERRRQRKTAALA
;
A
#
# COMPACT_ATOMS: atom_id res chain seq x y z
N MET A 1 2.06 27.62 -30.34
CA MET A 1 3.05 28.58 -30.87
C MET A 1 3.40 29.54 -29.75
N ILE A 2 4.53 29.34 -29.06
CA ILE A 2 4.93 30.18 -27.94
C ILE A 2 6.19 30.95 -28.37
N LYS A 3 6.10 32.28 -28.31
CA LYS A 3 7.22 33.21 -28.53
C LYS A 3 8.11 33.19 -27.29
N VAL A 4 9.39 32.95 -27.51
CA VAL A 4 10.43 33.04 -26.48
C VAL A 4 10.94 34.48 -26.41
N PHE A 5 10.97 35.05 -25.21
CA PHE A 5 11.82 36.18 -24.88
C PHE A 5 12.77 35.75 -23.76
N ARG A 6 14.06 36.02 -23.98
CA ARG A 6 15.18 35.72 -23.08
C ARG A 6 15.27 36.73 -21.92
N ASP A 7 16.02 36.29 -20.90
CA ASP A 7 16.63 37.07 -19.83
C ASP A 7 15.81 37.27 -18.56
N ASN A 8 15.77 36.21 -17.74
CA ASN A 8 16.16 36.24 -16.33
C ASN A 8 16.34 34.80 -15.87
N GLY A 9 17.58 34.43 -15.56
CA GLY A 9 17.96 33.07 -15.16
C GLY A 9 17.35 32.69 -13.81
N TYR A 10 16.08 32.30 -13.83
CA TYR A 10 15.53 31.36 -12.88
C TYR A 10 16.02 29.98 -13.32
N TYR A 11 16.97 29.41 -12.57
CA TYR A 11 17.14 27.98 -12.58
C TYR A 11 15.90 27.42 -11.90
N PHE A 12 14.85 27.14 -12.69
CA PHE A 12 13.97 26.06 -12.33
C PHE A 12 14.84 24.82 -12.47
N ASP A 13 15.34 24.32 -11.34
CA ASP A 13 15.69 22.91 -11.25
C ASP A 13 14.37 22.16 -11.39
N ASP A 14 13.90 22.09 -12.63
CA ASP A 14 12.77 21.29 -13.06
C ASP A 14 13.34 19.86 -13.15
N SER A 15 13.85 19.36 -12.02
CA SER A 15 14.15 17.95 -11.84
C SER A 15 12.79 17.26 -11.90
N ILE A 16 12.34 17.00 -13.12
CA ILE A 16 11.12 16.27 -13.40
C ILE A 16 11.30 14.95 -12.67
N THR A 17 10.56 14.77 -11.57
CA THR A 17 10.57 13.50 -10.86
C THR A 17 10.04 12.45 -11.83
N ASP A 18 10.89 11.49 -12.19
CA ASP A 18 10.56 10.44 -13.14
C ASP A 18 10.85 9.05 -12.52
N GLU A 19 10.70 7.98 -13.30
CA GLU A 19 10.89 6.62 -12.77
C GLU A 19 12.36 6.33 -12.37
N THR A 20 13.31 7.15 -12.81
CA THR A 20 14.72 7.05 -12.44
C THR A 20 15.06 7.83 -11.17
N SER A 21 14.15 8.71 -10.73
CA SER A 21 14.27 9.43 -9.46
C SER A 21 14.33 8.48 -8.26
N GLY A 22 15.05 8.93 -7.24
CA GLY A 22 15.15 8.22 -5.96
C GLY A 22 13.80 8.19 -5.24
N ILE A 23 13.60 7.16 -4.41
CA ILE A 23 12.36 7.06 -3.62
C ILE A 23 12.27 8.15 -2.54
N GLU A 24 13.36 8.86 -2.23
CA GLU A 24 13.36 10.06 -1.38
C GLU A 24 12.50 11.20 -1.93
N ASP A 25 12.29 11.25 -3.25
CA ASP A 25 11.49 12.29 -3.91
C ASP A 25 9.98 12.10 -3.66
N LEU A 26 9.56 10.95 -3.12
CA LEU A 26 8.16 10.64 -2.80
C LEU A 26 7.65 11.31 -1.51
N ASP A 27 8.45 12.15 -0.83
CA ASP A 27 8.11 12.84 0.43
C ASP A 27 7.45 11.90 1.48
N LEU A 28 7.96 10.68 1.57
CA LEU A 28 7.45 9.67 2.48
C LEU A 28 7.86 9.99 3.92
N ARG A 29 7.09 9.48 4.89
CA ARG A 29 7.53 9.48 6.28
C ARG A 29 8.86 8.74 6.39
N VAL A 30 9.78 9.27 7.18
CA VAL A 30 11.14 8.70 7.36
C VAL A 30 11.12 7.19 7.69
N ALA A 31 10.14 6.73 8.46
CA ALA A 31 9.99 5.31 8.78
C ALA A 31 9.62 4.45 7.56
N ASP A 32 8.72 4.94 6.71
CA ASP A 32 8.28 4.26 5.49
C ASP A 32 9.41 4.26 4.44
N TYR A 33 10.09 5.39 4.25
CA TYR A 33 11.30 5.48 3.42
C TYR A 33 12.38 4.46 3.85
N LYS A 34 12.77 4.47 5.13
CA LYS A 34 13.78 3.54 5.65
C LYS A 34 13.37 2.08 5.47
N TYR A 35 12.08 1.79 5.59
CA TYR A 35 11.57 0.45 5.41
C TYR A 35 11.66 0.01 3.94
N LEU A 36 11.15 0.81 3.00
CA LEU A 36 11.25 0.52 1.56
C LEU A 36 12.72 0.41 1.11
N HIS A 37 13.58 1.31 1.57
CA HIS A 37 15.01 1.23 1.30
C HIS A 37 15.65 -0.04 1.88
N SER A 38 15.21 -0.50 3.06
CA SER A 38 15.72 -1.77 3.62
C SER A 38 15.28 -3.02 2.84
N LEU A 39 14.23 -2.90 2.01
CA LEU A 39 13.78 -3.93 1.10
C LEU A 39 14.50 -3.88 -0.25
N GLY A 40 15.40 -2.91 -0.46
CA GLY A 40 16.17 -2.74 -1.68
C GLY A 40 15.55 -1.83 -2.73
N PHE A 41 14.52 -1.06 -2.37
CA PHE A 41 13.97 -0.03 -3.25
C PHE A 41 14.82 1.25 -3.16
N GLU A 42 15.40 1.64 -4.28
CA GLU A 42 16.23 2.83 -4.45
C GLU A 42 15.54 3.85 -5.37
N THR A 43 14.83 3.39 -6.41
CA THR A 43 14.16 4.28 -7.38
C THR A 43 12.64 4.12 -7.40
N ILE A 44 11.94 5.16 -7.85
CA ILE A 44 10.49 5.14 -8.05
C ILE A 44 10.10 4.04 -9.04
N GLY A 45 10.85 3.86 -10.13
CA GLY A 45 10.60 2.83 -11.14
C GLY A 45 10.57 1.42 -10.55
N GLN A 46 11.48 1.09 -9.63
CA GLN A 46 11.46 -0.19 -8.93
C GLN A 46 10.18 -0.39 -8.12
N LEU A 47 9.64 0.70 -7.52
CA LEU A 47 8.36 0.61 -6.82
C LEU A 47 7.22 0.32 -7.80
N LEU A 48 7.26 0.89 -9.00
CA LEU A 48 6.24 0.71 -10.03
C LEU A 48 6.29 -0.67 -10.69
N GLU A 49 7.33 -1.47 -10.47
CA GLU A 49 7.42 -2.87 -10.93
C GLU A 49 6.49 -3.82 -10.15
N HIS A 50 5.93 -3.36 -9.04
CA HIS A 50 5.06 -4.13 -8.16
C HIS A 50 3.62 -3.59 -8.18
N ASP A 51 2.68 -4.47 -7.86
CA ASP A 51 1.27 -4.12 -7.70
C ASP A 51 0.96 -3.69 -6.26
N GLY A 52 -0.24 -3.16 -6.02
CA GLY A 52 -0.64 -2.77 -4.67
C GLY A 52 -0.77 -3.94 -3.70
N TRP A 53 -1.01 -5.17 -4.19
CA TRP A 53 -1.07 -6.38 -3.36
C TRP A 53 0.27 -6.75 -2.77
N TYR A 54 1.35 -6.59 -3.53
CA TYR A 54 2.71 -6.76 -3.02
C TYR A 54 2.94 -5.86 -1.78
N TYR A 55 2.61 -4.57 -1.89
CA TYR A 55 2.79 -3.61 -0.80
C TYR A 55 1.85 -3.86 0.39
N PHE A 56 0.60 -4.24 0.12
CA PHE A 56 -0.35 -4.59 1.16
C PHE A 56 0.12 -5.78 2.00
N ASN A 57 0.75 -6.77 1.39
CA ASN A 57 1.25 -7.97 2.09
C ASN A 57 2.59 -7.76 2.80
N LEU A 58 3.18 -6.56 2.76
CA LEU A 58 4.42 -6.29 3.48
C LEU A 58 4.18 -6.25 5.00
N PRO A 59 5.03 -6.90 5.82
CA PRO A 59 4.81 -7.11 7.26
C PRO A 59 4.64 -5.86 8.15
N ARG A 60 4.79 -4.65 7.60
CA ARG A 60 4.74 -3.37 8.33
C ARG A 60 3.77 -2.35 7.77
N HIS A 61 3.08 -2.64 6.67
CA HIS A 61 2.10 -1.71 6.13
C HIS A 61 0.75 -1.90 6.83
N SER A 62 0.39 -0.93 7.68
CA SER A 62 -1.02 -0.70 7.98
C SER A 62 -1.70 -0.16 6.72
N LEU A 63 -3.00 -0.42 6.56
CA LEU A 63 -3.79 0.15 5.45
C LEU A 63 -3.62 1.67 5.33
N ARG A 64 -3.51 2.39 6.46
CA ARG A 64 -3.28 3.84 6.49
C ARG A 64 -1.90 4.24 5.97
N ALA A 65 -0.86 3.45 6.27
CA ALA A 65 0.49 3.70 5.75
C ALA A 65 0.56 3.41 4.25
N LEU A 66 -0.14 2.37 3.81
CA LEU A 66 -0.27 2.01 2.40
C LEU A 66 -1.02 3.10 1.61
N GLU A 67 -2.12 3.61 2.15
CA GLU A 67 -2.88 4.72 1.59
C GLU A 67 -2.00 5.97 1.43
N ALA A 68 -1.25 6.36 2.46
CA ALA A 68 -0.34 7.50 2.40
C ALA A 68 0.74 7.33 1.31
N PHE A 69 1.28 6.11 1.17
CA PHE A 69 2.25 5.77 0.13
C PHE A 69 1.64 5.90 -1.27
N PHE A 70 0.42 5.41 -1.49
CA PHE A 70 -0.25 5.53 -2.78
C PHE A 70 -0.62 6.98 -3.13
N VAL A 71 -1.03 7.78 -2.14
CA VAL A 71 -1.25 9.22 -2.32
C VAL A 71 0.04 9.91 -2.77
N ALA A 72 1.18 9.57 -2.17
CA ALA A 72 2.47 10.14 -2.55
C ALA A 72 2.83 9.85 -4.01
N LEU A 73 2.62 8.60 -4.46
CA LEU A 73 2.83 8.21 -5.87
C LEU A 73 1.87 8.97 -6.81
N ASP A 74 0.57 9.03 -6.49
CA ASP A 74 -0.43 9.67 -7.36
C ASP A 74 -0.24 11.19 -7.45
N ASN A 75 0.22 11.84 -6.37
CA ASN A 75 0.57 13.28 -6.36
C ASN A 75 1.68 13.63 -7.35
N LEU A 76 2.61 12.70 -7.58
CA LEU A 76 3.67 12.84 -8.58
C LEU A 76 3.29 12.26 -9.95
N GLY A 77 2.05 11.79 -10.10
CA GLY A 77 1.52 11.24 -11.35
C GLY A 77 1.93 9.79 -11.63
N PHE A 78 2.56 9.10 -10.67
CA PHE A 78 2.95 7.69 -10.82
C PHE A 78 1.82 6.74 -10.47
N ARG A 79 1.78 5.60 -11.17
CA ARG A 79 0.75 4.57 -11.03
C ARG A 79 1.42 3.19 -11.02
N LEU A 80 1.04 2.34 -10.06
CA LEU A 80 1.57 0.98 -9.92
C LEU A 80 1.24 0.08 -11.13
N LYS A 81 1.99 -1.03 -11.29
CA LYS A 81 2.00 -1.93 -12.46
C LYS A 81 0.65 -2.42 -12.96
N ASP A 82 -0.35 -2.53 -12.08
CA ASP A 82 -1.69 -3.01 -12.43
C ASP A 82 -2.79 -1.94 -12.25
N ALA A 83 -2.39 -0.70 -11.93
CA ALA A 83 -3.27 0.45 -11.91
C ALA A 83 -3.45 1.01 -13.34
N SER A 84 -4.25 0.32 -14.15
CA SER A 84 -4.61 0.77 -15.50
C SER A 84 -5.35 2.11 -15.47
N LYS A 85 -4.87 3.09 -16.26
CA LYS A 85 -5.51 4.42 -16.47
C LYS A 85 -6.99 4.36 -16.89
N GLY A 86 -7.47 3.21 -17.38
CA GLY A 86 -8.85 3.04 -17.87
C GLY A 86 -9.69 2.02 -17.11
N LYS A 87 -9.15 1.33 -16.10
CA LYS A 87 -9.87 0.23 -15.40
C LYS A 87 -9.84 0.28 -13.88
N TYR A 88 -8.95 1.06 -13.27
CA TYR A 88 -9.11 1.35 -11.86
C TYR A 88 -9.97 2.59 -11.70
N PRO A 89 -10.99 2.55 -10.82
CA PRO A 89 -11.60 3.78 -10.38
C PRO A 89 -10.55 4.54 -9.53
N ASP A 90 -10.86 5.76 -9.10
CA ASP A 90 -10.03 6.56 -8.18
C ASP A 90 -9.34 5.76 -7.05
N LEU A 91 -8.30 6.36 -6.46
CA LEU A 91 -7.53 5.79 -5.34
C LEU A 91 -8.43 5.25 -4.21
N ASP A 92 -9.58 5.87 -3.97
CA ASP A 92 -10.56 5.46 -2.95
C ASP A 92 -11.11 4.06 -3.23
N ASN A 93 -11.44 3.74 -4.48
CA ASN A 93 -11.88 2.40 -4.86
C ASN A 93 -10.74 1.37 -4.76
N TYR A 94 -9.49 1.77 -5.03
CA TYR A 94 -8.30 0.91 -4.83
C TYR A 94 -8.16 0.51 -3.36
N ILE A 95 -8.30 1.47 -2.44
CA ILE A 95 -8.24 1.24 -0.99
C ILE A 95 -9.44 0.42 -0.49
N MET A 96 -10.63 0.64 -1.06
CA MET A 96 -11.84 -0.10 -0.69
C MET A 96 -11.68 -1.61 -0.91
N MET A 97 -10.98 -2.03 -1.96
CA MET A 97 -10.74 -3.46 -2.24
C MET A 97 -9.93 -4.12 -1.12
N PHE A 98 -8.90 -3.46 -0.60
CA PHE A 98 -8.12 -3.99 0.54
C PHE A 98 -8.93 -4.04 1.83
N ARG A 99 -9.72 -3.00 2.13
CA ARG A 99 -10.62 -2.99 3.30
C ARG A 99 -11.60 -4.16 3.27
N GLN A 100 -12.12 -4.49 2.09
CA GLN A 100 -13.03 -5.62 1.91
C GLN A 100 -12.31 -6.95 2.15
N ALA A 101 -11.09 -7.12 1.64
CA ALA A 101 -10.28 -8.31 1.87
C ALA A 101 -9.91 -8.50 3.35
N GLU A 102 -9.46 -7.45 4.06
CA GLU A 102 -9.20 -7.50 5.51
C GLU A 102 -10.46 -7.94 6.29
N LYS A 103 -11.62 -7.39 5.93
CA LYS A 103 -12.89 -7.72 6.58
C LYS A 103 -13.29 -9.18 6.35
N GLU A 104 -13.04 -9.71 5.16
CA GLU A 104 -13.30 -11.12 4.84
C GLU A 104 -12.39 -12.06 5.64
N GLU A 105 -11.11 -11.72 5.76
CA GLU A 105 -10.14 -12.48 6.55
C GLU A 105 -10.50 -12.49 8.04
N GLN A 106 -10.79 -11.32 8.61
CA GLN A 106 -11.23 -11.20 10.02
C GLN A 106 -12.51 -12.00 10.28
N THR A 107 -13.47 -11.96 9.35
CA THR A 107 -14.71 -12.73 9.46
C THR A 107 -14.45 -14.24 9.41
N ALA A 108 -13.50 -14.68 8.58
CA ALA A 108 -13.10 -16.07 8.47
C ALA A 108 -12.38 -16.56 9.75
N GLU A 109 -11.52 -15.72 10.32
CA GLU A 109 -10.81 -16.01 11.57
C GLU A 109 -11.76 -16.09 12.77
N LEU A 110 -12.69 -15.13 12.91
CA LEU A 110 -13.74 -15.19 13.93
C LEU A 110 -14.56 -16.48 13.84
N LYS A 111 -14.94 -16.91 12.61
CA LYS A 111 -15.65 -18.18 12.41
C LYS A 111 -14.83 -19.41 12.79
N ARG A 112 -13.50 -19.36 12.64
CA ARG A 112 -12.60 -20.45 13.10
C ARG A 112 -12.57 -20.51 14.62
N LEU A 113 -12.34 -19.37 15.28
CA LEU A 113 -12.32 -19.27 16.74
C LEU A 113 -13.64 -19.72 17.37
N GLU A 114 -14.78 -19.34 16.79
CA GLU A 114 -16.10 -19.81 17.28
C GLU A 114 -16.27 -21.33 17.20
N ARG A 115 -15.70 -21.99 16.18
CA ARG A 115 -15.77 -23.45 16.03
C ARG A 115 -14.90 -24.14 17.06
N GLU A 116 -13.73 -23.58 17.35
CA GLU A 116 -12.81 -24.07 18.37
C GLU A 116 -13.41 -23.95 19.77
N ASP A 117 -13.97 -22.78 20.12
CA ASP A 117 -14.65 -22.57 21.41
C ASP A 117 -15.84 -23.53 21.59
N ARG A 118 -16.64 -23.77 20.54
CA ARG A 118 -17.72 -24.77 20.59
C ARG A 118 -17.20 -26.19 20.79
N ALA A 119 -16.06 -26.56 20.19
CA ALA A 119 -15.45 -27.87 20.37
C ALA A 119 -14.88 -28.03 21.79
N GLU A 120 -14.29 -26.97 22.35
CA GLU A 120 -13.75 -26.95 23.70
C GLU A 120 -14.84 -27.07 24.76
N ARG A 121 -15.94 -26.30 24.65
CA ARG A 121 -17.11 -26.43 25.54
C ARG A 121 -17.71 -27.83 25.53
N ARG A 122 -17.69 -28.52 24.38
CA ARG A 122 -18.14 -29.92 24.28
C ARG A 122 -17.19 -30.88 25.02
N ARG A 123 -15.88 -30.65 24.96
CA ARG A 123 -14.88 -31.42 25.71
C ARG A 123 -15.06 -31.20 27.21
N GLN A 124 -15.19 -29.96 27.65
CA GLN A 124 -15.40 -29.60 29.06
C GLN A 124 -16.66 -30.24 29.65
N ARG A 125 -17.79 -30.25 28.92
CA ARG A 125 -19.03 -30.93 29.34
C ARG A 125 -18.86 -32.45 29.46
N LYS A 126 -18.07 -33.07 28.59
CA LYS A 126 -17.79 -34.51 28.67
C LYS A 126 -16.93 -34.85 29.87
N THR A 127 -15.90 -34.06 30.17
CA THR A 127 -15.07 -34.24 31.37
C THR A 127 -15.83 -33.96 32.66
N ALA A 128 -16.71 -32.95 32.68
CA ALA A 128 -17.54 -32.65 33.86
C ALA A 128 -18.64 -33.69 34.12
N ALA A 129 -19.06 -34.46 33.11
CA ALA A 129 -20.01 -35.56 33.27
C ALA A 129 -19.35 -36.90 33.65
N LEU A 130 -18.01 -36.97 33.59
CA LEU A 130 -17.19 -38.13 33.96
C LEU A 130 -16.52 -37.99 35.33
N ALA A 131 -16.62 -36.81 35.95
CA ALA A 131 -16.18 -36.51 37.32
C ALA A 131 -17.37 -36.56 38.27
#